data_AF-A0A9P0YU59-F1
#
_entry.id   AF-A0A9P0YU59-F1
#
_cell.length_a   1.000
_cell.length_b   1.000
_cell.length_c   1.000
_cell.angle_alpha   90.00
_cell.angle_beta   90.00
_cell.angle_gamma   90.00
#
_symmetry.space_group_name_H-M   'P 1'
#
loop_
_entity.id
_entity.type
_entity.pdbx_description
1 polymer ?
#
loop_
_entity_poly.entity_id
_entity_poly.type
_entity_poly.pdbx_seq_one_letter_code
_entity_poly.pdbx_strand_id
1 'polypeptide(L)'
;MALLYKSSDFVNWVKAEEPFFSSENTGMWECPDFFPTHFPYEDSKFVLKVSLDDCKRDYYAIGSYGYPEDDVFIPDEGSVGFEDENSVCSSRLLMFDYGKYYASKTFLIAGYTPESRRILFGWVNESTDASIYTGAGWAGLQAIPRQVWLGASGKQLVQLPVEEIKQLRENQVSVPSAVLQAGSVVEVTGVMGSQVFI
;
A
#
# COMPACT_ATOMS: atom_id res chain seq x y z
N MET A 1 -10.41 14.44 -2.25
CA MET A 1 -10.30 14.95 -0.86
C MET A 1 -10.73 13.87 0.13
N ALA A 2 -10.20 13.89 1.36
CA ALA A 2 -10.60 13.03 2.47
C ALA A 2 -11.53 13.79 3.43
N LEU A 3 -12.81 13.42 3.47
CA LEU A 3 -13.78 13.99 4.40
C LEU A 3 -13.62 13.37 5.80
N LEU A 4 -13.69 14.20 6.84
CA LEU A 4 -13.64 13.74 8.24
C LEU A 4 -15.03 13.73 8.87
N TYR A 5 -15.32 12.67 9.63
CA TYR A 5 -16.49 12.57 10.50
C TYR A 5 -16.04 12.20 11.91
N LYS A 6 -16.68 12.79 12.92
CA LYS A 6 -16.39 12.57 14.34
C LYS A 6 -17.60 11.98 15.05
N SER A 7 -17.36 11.09 16.00
CA SER A 7 -18.39 10.46 16.83
C SER A 7 -17.80 10.05 18.18
N SER A 8 -18.57 10.26 19.25
CA SER A 8 -18.21 9.81 20.60
C SER A 8 -18.79 8.43 20.95
N ASP A 9 -19.75 7.93 20.17
CA ASP A 9 -20.48 6.68 20.43
C ASP A 9 -20.42 5.68 19.27
N PHE A 10 -19.74 6.04 18.17
CA PHE A 10 -19.62 5.27 16.93
C PHE A 10 -20.94 5.06 16.16
N VAL A 11 -22.01 5.75 16.57
CA VAL A 11 -23.36 5.66 15.97
C VAL A 11 -23.76 7.00 15.37
N ASN A 12 -23.62 8.09 16.12
CA ASN A 12 -23.97 9.44 15.68
C ASN A 12 -22.71 10.15 15.16
N TRP A 13 -22.69 10.42 13.86
CA TRP A 13 -21.52 10.99 13.17
C TRP A 13 -21.81 12.40 12.70
N VAL A 14 -20.94 13.34 13.07
CA VAL A 14 -20.97 14.73 12.62
C VAL A 14 -19.81 14.96 11.66
N LYS A 15 -20.11 15.48 10.48
CA LYS A 15 -19.09 15.88 9.51
C LYS A 15 -18.29 17.06 10.08
N ALA A 16 -16.97 17.00 10.02
CA ALA A 16 -16.13 18.15 10.34
C ALA A 16 -16.32 19.27 9.30
N GLU A 17 -16.07 20.52 9.70
CA GLU A 17 -16.16 21.68 8.80
C GLU A 17 -15.09 21.58 7.70
N GLU A 18 -13.85 21.34 8.11
CA GLU A 18 -12.71 21.15 7.21
C GLU A 18 -12.47 19.67 6.87
N PRO A 19 -11.98 19.36 5.65
CA PRO A 19 -11.56 18.01 5.29
C PRO A 19 -10.31 17.61 6.09
N PHE A 20 -10.13 16.30 6.28
CA PHE A 20 -8.93 15.75 6.92
C PHE A 20 -7.65 16.09 6.14
N PHE A 21 -7.77 16.04 4.81
CA PHE A 21 -6.76 16.47 3.86
C PHE A 21 -7.38 16.59 2.46
N SER A 22 -6.87 17.50 1.64
CA SER A 22 -7.28 17.65 0.25
C SER A 22 -6.11 18.04 -0.63
N SER A 23 -6.19 17.66 -1.90
CA SER A 23 -5.33 18.17 -2.96
C SER A 23 -6.17 18.38 -4.20
N GLU A 24 -5.79 19.39 -4.98
CA GLU A 24 -6.44 19.75 -6.24
C GLU A 24 -6.07 18.78 -7.37
N ASN A 25 -6.88 18.76 -8.43
CA ASN A 25 -6.63 18.01 -9.67
C ASN A 25 -6.45 16.49 -9.54
N THR A 26 -6.71 15.87 -8.39
CA THR A 26 -6.52 14.42 -8.17
C THR A 26 -7.73 13.54 -8.49
N GLY A 27 -8.85 14.14 -8.90
CA GLY A 27 -10.09 13.41 -9.16
C GLY A 27 -10.71 12.80 -7.89
N MET A 28 -11.41 11.68 -8.04
CA MET A 28 -12.04 10.99 -6.93
C MET A 28 -11.02 10.20 -6.10
N TRP A 29 -11.13 10.32 -4.78
CA TRP A 29 -10.33 9.56 -3.81
C TRP A 29 -11.15 8.36 -3.35
N GLU A 30 -10.77 7.18 -3.82
CA GLU A 30 -11.32 5.91 -3.39
C GLU A 30 -10.51 5.30 -2.25
N CYS A 31 -11.14 4.38 -1.52
CA CYS A 31 -10.51 3.51 -0.52
C CYS A 31 -9.45 4.19 0.36
N PRO A 32 -9.75 5.33 1.02
CA PRO A 32 -8.79 5.98 1.89
C PRO A 32 -8.38 5.05 3.04
N ASP A 33 -7.15 5.20 3.49
CA ASP A 33 -6.60 4.53 4.67
C ASP A 33 -5.68 5.51 5.41
N PHE A 34 -5.80 5.55 6.75
CA PHE A 34 -5.03 6.47 7.58
C PHE A 34 -4.53 5.75 8.82
N PHE A 35 -3.22 5.78 9.06
CA PHE A 35 -2.63 5.00 10.14
C PHE A 35 -1.26 5.46 10.62
N PRO A 36 -0.90 5.21 11.90
CA PRO A 36 0.47 5.39 12.37
C PRO A 36 1.38 4.25 11.91
N THR A 37 2.65 4.58 11.73
CA THR A 37 3.73 3.66 11.34
C THR A 37 4.18 2.70 12.45
N HIS A 38 3.97 3.04 13.73
CA HIS A 38 4.20 2.15 14.87
C HIS A 38 3.27 2.47 16.05
N PHE A 39 3.24 1.56 17.03
CA PHE A 39 2.58 1.75 18.32
C PHE A 39 3.60 1.56 19.46
N PRO A 40 3.48 2.31 20.58
CA PRO A 40 2.62 3.48 20.79
C PRO A 40 2.85 4.58 19.73
N TYR A 41 1.82 5.39 19.43
CA TYR A 41 1.79 6.24 18.25
C TYR A 41 2.23 7.69 18.51
N GLU A 42 2.53 8.04 19.75
CA GLU A 42 2.80 9.40 20.22
C GLU A 42 3.96 10.07 19.48
N ASP A 43 4.98 9.30 19.09
CA ASP A 43 6.13 9.75 18.29
C ASP A 43 6.15 9.16 16.87
N SER A 44 5.03 8.57 16.43
CA SER A 44 4.94 7.91 15.13
C SER A 44 4.71 8.91 14.01
N LYS A 45 5.28 8.62 12.84
CA LYS A 45 4.78 9.16 11.58
C LYS A 45 3.42 8.55 11.26
N PHE A 46 2.64 9.26 10.46
CA PHE A 46 1.35 8.82 9.96
C PHE A 46 1.40 8.67 8.45
N VAL A 47 0.61 7.74 7.94
CA VAL A 47 0.44 7.47 6.52
C VAL A 47 -0.99 7.80 6.16
N LEU A 48 -1.16 8.63 5.13
CA LEU A 48 -2.43 8.81 4.43
C LEU A 48 -2.31 8.16 3.06
N LYS A 49 -3.14 7.15 2.80
CA LYS A 49 -3.23 6.46 1.52
C LYS A 49 -4.57 6.71 0.87
N VAL A 50 -4.55 6.83 -0.46
CA VAL A 50 -5.73 6.93 -1.32
C VAL A 50 -5.57 6.09 -2.59
N SER A 51 -6.68 5.61 -3.11
CA SER A 51 -6.76 5.05 -4.46
C SER A 51 -7.29 6.15 -5.38
N LEU A 52 -6.51 6.60 -6.36
CA LEU A 52 -6.98 7.63 -7.29
C LEU A 52 -7.73 6.97 -8.44
N ASP A 53 -8.99 7.36 -8.64
CA ASP A 53 -9.89 6.77 -9.63
C ASP A 53 -9.37 6.95 -11.07
N ASP A 54 -8.90 8.15 -11.37
CA ASP A 54 -8.41 8.53 -12.71
C ASP A 54 -7.15 7.74 -13.12
N CYS A 55 -6.30 7.42 -12.13
CA CYS A 55 -5.02 6.75 -12.36
C CYS A 55 -5.10 5.23 -12.23
N LYS A 56 -6.15 4.71 -11.59
CA LYS A 56 -6.27 3.30 -11.18
C LYS A 56 -5.03 2.81 -10.41
N ARG A 57 -4.48 3.67 -9.54
CA ARG A 57 -3.30 3.42 -8.71
C ARG A 57 -3.48 3.87 -7.26
N ASP A 58 -2.74 3.21 -6.39
CA ASP A 58 -2.74 3.47 -4.95
C ASP A 58 -1.51 4.26 -4.53
N TYR A 59 -1.73 5.45 -3.99
CA TYR A 59 -0.70 6.39 -3.57
C TYR A 59 -0.77 6.64 -2.08
N TYR A 60 0.37 6.89 -1.45
CA TYR A 60 0.42 7.28 -0.06
C TYR A 60 1.38 8.45 0.18
N ALA A 61 1.13 9.19 1.25
CA ALA A 61 2.02 10.19 1.80
C ALA A 61 2.33 9.85 3.25
N ILE A 62 3.51 10.24 3.71
CA ILE A 62 3.98 10.14 5.09
C ILE A 62 4.00 11.55 5.69
N GLY A 63 3.60 11.68 6.94
CA GLY A 63 3.51 12.97 7.60
C GLY A 63 3.22 12.85 9.09
N SER A 64 2.64 13.90 9.62
CA SER A 64 2.22 14.04 11.02
C SER A 64 0.70 14.17 11.09
N TYR A 65 0.13 13.87 12.26
CA TYR A 65 -1.27 14.13 12.56
C TYR A 65 -1.38 15.35 13.46
N GLY A 66 -2.05 16.41 12.99
CA GLY A 66 -2.28 17.66 13.74
C GLY A 66 -3.33 17.53 14.85
N TYR A 67 -3.23 16.48 15.67
CA TYR A 67 -4.12 16.23 16.81
C TYR A 67 -3.51 16.77 18.11
N PRO A 68 -4.32 17.33 19.03
CA PRO A 68 -5.79 17.48 18.99
C PRO A 68 -6.27 18.81 18.38
N GLU A 69 -5.38 19.65 17.86
CA GLU A 69 -5.69 21.05 17.53
C GLU A 69 -6.56 21.17 16.27
N ASP A 70 -6.07 20.63 15.15
CA ASP A 70 -6.65 20.90 13.82
C ASP A 70 -7.35 19.68 13.22
N ASP A 71 -7.04 18.47 13.70
CA ASP A 71 -7.56 17.20 13.16
C ASP A 71 -7.29 17.03 11.65
N VAL A 72 -6.10 17.45 11.20
CA VAL A 72 -5.64 17.36 9.81
C VAL A 72 -4.41 16.48 9.65
N PHE A 73 -4.23 15.92 8.45
CA PHE A 73 -2.96 15.33 8.06
C PHE A 73 -2.01 16.39 7.51
N ILE A 74 -0.79 16.42 8.05
CA ILE A 74 0.25 17.35 7.63
C ILE A 74 1.38 16.53 7.00
N PRO A 75 1.48 16.49 5.66
CA PRO A 75 2.50 15.69 5.02
C PRO A 75 3.92 16.23 5.27
N ASP A 76 4.90 15.32 5.29
CA ASP A 76 6.31 15.70 5.33
C ASP A 76 6.75 16.33 4.00
N GLU A 77 7.75 17.22 4.06
CA GLU A 77 8.34 17.84 2.87
C GLU A 77 8.87 16.77 1.90
N GLY A 78 8.42 16.83 0.65
CA GLY A 78 8.75 15.83 -0.37
C GLY A 78 7.99 14.50 -0.26
N SER A 79 7.11 14.34 0.74
CA SER A 79 6.18 13.20 0.85
C SER A 79 4.89 13.38 0.03
N VAL A 80 4.82 14.45 -0.76
CA VAL A 80 3.66 14.81 -1.57
C VAL A 80 4.14 15.31 -2.92
N GLY A 81 3.61 14.72 -3.99
CA GLY A 81 3.54 15.35 -5.30
C GLY A 81 2.08 15.55 -5.74
N PHE A 82 1.17 15.70 -4.76
CA PHE A 82 -0.24 16.04 -5.02
C PHE A 82 -0.44 17.57 -5.17
N GLU A 83 0.62 18.37 -5.00
CA GLU A 83 0.61 19.84 -5.16
C GLU A 83 0.97 20.28 -6.57
N ASP A 84 1.67 19.44 -7.34
CA ASP A 84 1.99 19.75 -8.72
C ASP A 84 0.79 19.40 -9.61
N GLU A 85 0.11 20.43 -10.09
CA GLU A 85 -1.06 20.35 -10.97
C GLU A 85 -0.77 19.55 -12.26
N ASN A 86 0.51 19.37 -12.64
CA ASN A 86 0.93 18.55 -13.77
C ASN A 86 1.32 17.10 -13.39
N SER A 87 1.18 16.72 -12.12
CA SER A 87 1.71 15.48 -11.54
C SER A 87 0.62 14.47 -11.14
N VAL A 88 -0.62 14.66 -11.60
CA VAL A 88 -1.70 13.67 -11.44
C VAL A 88 -1.25 12.36 -12.09
N CYS A 89 -1.37 11.26 -11.38
CA CYS A 89 -0.87 9.94 -11.79
C CYS A 89 0.66 9.83 -11.96
N SER A 90 1.44 10.77 -11.44
CA SER A 90 2.90 10.77 -11.58
C SER A 90 3.56 9.58 -10.89
N SER A 91 4.54 8.99 -11.55
CA SER A 91 5.39 7.93 -10.98
C SER A 91 6.36 8.45 -9.91
N ARG A 92 6.44 9.77 -9.69
CA ARG A 92 7.24 10.38 -8.61
C ARG A 92 6.57 10.24 -7.24
N LEU A 93 5.27 9.94 -7.22
CA LEU A 93 4.52 9.68 -5.99
C LEU A 93 4.87 8.31 -5.43
N LEU A 94 4.81 8.20 -4.10
CA LEU A 94 4.99 6.94 -3.42
C LEU A 94 3.76 6.05 -3.62
N MET A 95 4.00 4.81 -4.06
CA MET A 95 2.96 3.80 -4.28
C MET A 95 3.29 2.53 -3.50
N PHE A 96 2.26 1.78 -3.11
CA PHE A 96 2.48 0.44 -2.58
C PHE A 96 2.92 -0.54 -3.65
N ASP A 97 2.52 -0.35 -4.89
CA ASP A 97 2.92 -1.22 -5.98
C ASP A 97 2.96 -0.42 -7.28
N TYR A 98 3.97 -0.70 -8.11
CA TYR A 98 4.15 -0.03 -9.39
C TYR A 98 3.49 -0.80 -10.55
N GLY A 99 3.02 -2.03 -10.30
CA GLY A 99 2.28 -2.86 -11.24
C GLY A 99 0.75 -2.70 -11.13
N LYS A 100 0.03 -3.82 -11.26
CA LYS A 100 -1.43 -3.88 -11.10
C LYS A 100 -1.78 -4.14 -9.64
N TYR A 101 -2.24 -3.10 -8.96
CA TYR A 101 -2.59 -3.15 -7.55
C TYR A 101 -3.50 -1.96 -7.23
N TYR A 102 -4.66 -2.23 -6.64
CA TYR A 102 -5.64 -1.17 -6.39
C TYR A 102 -6.50 -1.45 -5.15
N ALA A 103 -7.20 -0.42 -4.68
CA ALA A 103 -8.14 -0.49 -3.57
C ALA A 103 -7.55 -1.11 -2.29
N SER A 104 -6.26 -0.88 -2.05
CA SER A 104 -5.53 -1.46 -0.92
C SER A 104 -6.02 -0.93 0.43
N LYS A 105 -5.90 -1.78 1.44
CA LYS A 105 -6.34 -1.48 2.80
C LYS A 105 -5.48 -2.22 3.82
N THR A 106 -5.17 -1.53 4.91
CA THR A 106 -4.42 -2.11 6.02
C THR A 106 -5.29 -2.43 7.23
N PHE A 107 -4.80 -3.35 8.06
CA PHE A 107 -5.26 -3.52 9.43
C PHE A 107 -4.10 -3.94 10.32
N LEU A 108 -4.31 -3.85 11.64
CA LEU A 108 -3.33 -4.25 12.64
C LEU A 108 -3.61 -5.66 13.14
N ILE A 109 -2.54 -6.45 13.25
CA ILE A 109 -2.51 -7.71 14.00
C ILE A 109 -1.73 -7.48 15.29
N ALA A 110 -2.18 -8.13 16.36
CA ALA A 110 -1.63 -8.03 17.72
C ALA A 110 -1.95 -6.72 18.49
N GLY A 111 -2.98 -5.97 18.05
CA GLY A 111 -3.55 -4.86 18.82
C GLY A 111 -2.81 -3.53 18.62
N TYR A 112 -2.72 -2.73 19.69
CA TYR A 112 -2.08 -1.42 19.73
C TYR A 112 -0.83 -1.44 20.64
N THR A 113 0.10 -2.35 20.34
CA THR A 113 1.31 -2.58 21.13
C THR A 113 2.57 -2.49 20.25
N PRO A 114 3.79 -2.41 20.83
CA PRO A 114 5.05 -2.48 20.07
C PRO A 114 5.18 -3.71 19.16
N GLU A 115 4.51 -4.81 19.48
CA GLU A 115 4.53 -6.06 18.71
C GLU A 115 3.57 -6.06 17.51
N SER A 116 2.83 -4.97 17.30
CA SER A 116 1.82 -4.89 16.26
C SER A 116 2.43 -5.01 14.87
N ARG A 117 1.78 -5.82 14.01
CA ARG A 117 2.11 -5.91 12.59
C ARG A 117 1.00 -5.26 11.78
N ARG A 118 1.35 -4.34 10.90
CA ARG A 118 0.40 -3.80 9.91
C ARG A 118 0.42 -4.67 8.67
N ILE A 119 -0.73 -5.23 8.33
CA ILE A 119 -0.90 -6.08 7.15
C ILE A 119 -1.67 -5.31 6.09
N LEU A 120 -1.13 -5.30 4.87
CA LEU A 120 -1.69 -4.68 3.69
C LEU A 120 -2.28 -5.74 2.77
N PHE A 121 -3.54 -5.54 2.40
CA PHE A 121 -4.23 -6.25 1.32
C PHE A 121 -4.40 -5.31 0.13
N GLY A 122 -4.49 -5.89 -1.07
CA GLY A 122 -4.82 -5.12 -2.27
C GLY A 122 -5.31 -6.00 -3.40
N TRP A 123 -6.21 -5.43 -4.18
CA TRP A 123 -6.87 -6.09 -5.28
C TRP A 123 -6.00 -6.03 -6.54
N VAL A 124 -5.86 -7.17 -7.20
CA VAL A 124 -5.21 -7.32 -8.50
C VAL A 124 -6.28 -7.78 -9.48
N ASN A 125 -6.73 -6.88 -10.34
CA ASN A 125 -7.71 -7.22 -11.37
C ASN A 125 -7.05 -7.91 -12.58
N GLU A 126 -7.88 -8.44 -13.47
CA GLU A 126 -7.42 -9.16 -14.66
C GLU A 126 -6.61 -8.27 -15.61
N SER A 127 -5.58 -8.84 -16.23
CA SER A 127 -4.85 -8.24 -17.37
C SER A 127 -5.29 -8.80 -18.72
N THR A 128 -6.27 -9.69 -18.69
CA THR A 128 -6.81 -10.40 -19.85
C THR A 128 -8.09 -9.75 -20.35
N ASP A 129 -8.48 -10.08 -21.58
CA ASP A 129 -9.74 -9.61 -22.15
C ASP A 129 -10.96 -10.14 -21.38
N ALA A 130 -12.05 -9.37 -21.42
CA ALA A 130 -13.28 -9.72 -20.72
C ALA A 130 -13.87 -11.08 -21.09
N SER A 131 -13.72 -11.49 -22.35
CA SER A 131 -14.17 -12.81 -22.81
C SER A 131 -13.43 -13.95 -22.10
N ILE A 132 -12.16 -13.76 -21.73
CA ILE A 132 -11.34 -14.79 -21.10
C ILE A 132 -11.83 -15.06 -19.68
N TYR A 133 -11.90 -14.03 -18.83
CA TYR A 133 -12.34 -14.22 -17.45
C TYR A 133 -13.85 -14.50 -17.35
N THR A 134 -14.66 -14.01 -18.29
CA THR A 134 -16.08 -14.41 -18.39
C THR A 134 -16.22 -15.90 -18.72
N GLY A 135 -15.41 -16.40 -19.66
CA GLY A 135 -15.38 -17.82 -19.99
C GLY A 135 -14.84 -18.70 -18.87
N ALA A 136 -13.88 -18.19 -18.08
CA ALA A 136 -13.33 -18.87 -16.91
C ALA A 136 -14.32 -18.91 -15.72
N GLY A 137 -15.28 -17.99 -15.66
CA GLY A 137 -16.30 -17.92 -14.61
C GLY A 137 -15.85 -17.23 -13.32
N TRP A 138 -14.70 -16.56 -13.31
CA TRP A 138 -14.17 -15.82 -12.17
C TRP A 138 -13.27 -14.66 -12.63
N ALA A 139 -13.15 -13.61 -11.83
CA ALA A 139 -12.28 -12.47 -12.09
C ALA A 139 -11.84 -11.80 -10.78
N GLY A 140 -10.60 -11.33 -10.75
CA GLY A 140 -10.01 -10.61 -9.63
C GLY A 140 -9.32 -11.53 -8.62
N LEU A 141 -8.17 -11.07 -8.15
CA LEU A 141 -7.37 -11.73 -7.12
C LEU A 141 -7.05 -10.75 -5.99
N GLN A 142 -6.75 -11.28 -4.82
CA GLN A 142 -6.03 -10.53 -3.79
C GLN A 142 -4.55 -10.84 -3.94
N ALA A 143 -3.70 -9.82 -3.89
CA ALA A 143 -2.27 -10.04 -3.72
C ALA A 143 -2.01 -10.79 -2.40
N ILE A 144 -0.89 -11.52 -2.34
CA ILE A 144 -0.42 -12.07 -1.07
C ILE A 144 -0.30 -10.93 -0.04
N PRO A 145 -0.87 -11.09 1.17
CA PRO A 145 -0.78 -10.06 2.20
C PRO A 145 0.67 -9.69 2.50
N ARG A 146 0.92 -8.38 2.66
CA ARG A 146 2.26 -7.86 2.95
C ARG A 146 2.27 -7.22 4.33
N GLN A 147 3.25 -7.55 5.15
CA GLN A 147 3.59 -6.69 6.29
C GLN A 147 4.18 -5.39 5.75
N VAL A 148 3.76 -4.26 6.32
CA VAL A 148 4.21 -2.92 5.91
C VAL A 148 4.68 -2.10 7.11
N TRP A 149 5.78 -1.38 6.95
CA TRP A 149 6.38 -0.54 8.01
C TRP A 149 7.19 0.61 7.40
N LEU A 150 7.55 1.59 8.22
CA LEU A 150 8.39 2.71 7.80
C LEU A 150 9.83 2.25 7.57
N GLY A 151 10.38 2.53 6.39
CA GLY A 151 11.79 2.28 6.11
C GLY A 151 12.71 3.13 6.99
N ALA A 152 13.95 2.67 7.19
CA ALA A 152 14.91 3.31 8.10
C ALA A 152 15.21 4.79 7.77
N SER A 153 15.02 5.22 6.52
CA SER A 153 15.19 6.63 6.12
C SER A 153 14.01 7.53 6.53
N GLY A 154 12.87 6.96 6.92
CA GLY A 154 11.63 7.69 7.17
C GLY A 154 10.90 8.20 5.93
N LYS A 155 11.42 7.95 4.72
CA LYS A 155 10.92 8.55 3.47
C LYS A 155 9.96 7.69 2.66
N GLN A 156 9.86 6.41 2.98
CA GLN A 156 9.00 5.47 2.25
C GLN A 156 8.65 4.27 3.14
N LEU A 157 7.59 3.57 2.79
CA LEU A 157 7.23 2.30 3.39
C LEU A 157 8.00 1.15 2.75
N VAL A 158 8.37 0.18 3.58
CA VAL A 158 8.90 -1.12 3.16
C VAL A 158 7.79 -2.15 3.30
N GLN A 159 7.80 -3.13 2.41
CA GLN A 159 6.80 -4.18 2.36
C GLN A 159 7.49 -5.53 2.19
N LEU A 160 7.03 -6.54 2.90
CA LEU A 160 7.40 -7.93 2.67
C LEU A 160 6.16 -8.81 2.76
N PRO A 161 6.02 -9.84 1.92
CA PRO A 161 4.99 -10.85 2.10
C PRO A 161 5.05 -11.43 3.52
N VAL A 162 3.87 -11.68 4.09
CA VAL A 162 3.76 -12.19 5.47
C VAL A 162 4.59 -13.46 5.68
N GLU A 163 5.26 -13.55 6.83
CA GLU A 163 6.17 -14.67 7.17
C GLU A 163 5.48 -16.03 7.07
N GLU A 164 4.19 -16.08 7.33
CA GLU A 164 3.33 -17.25 7.25
C GLU A 164 3.36 -17.92 5.86
N ILE A 165 3.60 -17.16 4.77
CA ILE A 165 3.69 -17.74 3.42
C ILE A 165 4.86 -18.71 3.27
N LYS A 166 5.90 -18.59 4.10
CA LYS A 166 7.07 -19.48 4.05
C LYS A 166 6.70 -20.93 4.36
N GLN A 167 5.58 -21.18 5.03
CA GLN A 167 5.08 -22.53 5.32
C GLN A 167 4.61 -23.28 4.06
N LEU A 168 4.34 -22.56 2.96
CA LEU A 168 3.94 -23.14 1.68
C LEU A 168 5.14 -23.52 0.80
N ARG A 169 6.38 -23.23 1.23
CA ARG A 169 7.59 -23.58 0.49
C ARG A 169 7.88 -25.08 0.66
N GLU A 170 8.06 -25.78 -0.45
CA GLU A 170 8.37 -27.21 -0.45
C GLU A 170 9.88 -27.45 -0.58
N ASN A 171 10.42 -27.26 -1.78
CA ASN A 171 11.83 -27.50 -2.08
C ASN A 171 12.62 -26.18 -2.15
N GLN A 172 13.83 -26.18 -1.58
CA GLN A 172 14.76 -25.07 -1.69
C GLN A 172 15.77 -25.36 -2.81
N VAL A 173 15.91 -24.42 -3.75
CA VAL A 173 17.00 -24.43 -4.73
C VAL A 173 17.97 -23.31 -4.40
N SER A 174 19.26 -23.64 -4.33
CA SER A 174 20.34 -22.68 -4.13
C SER A 174 21.23 -22.66 -5.36
N VAL A 175 21.42 -21.47 -5.92
CA VAL A 175 22.33 -21.25 -7.05
C VAL A 175 23.65 -20.73 -6.48
N PRO A 176 24.78 -21.42 -6.71
CA PRO A 176 26.08 -20.96 -6.23
C PRO A 176 26.48 -19.64 -6.89
N SER A 177 27.41 -18.90 -6.27
CA SER A 177 27.93 -17.67 -6.84
C SER A 177 28.47 -17.90 -8.26
N ALA A 178 27.95 -17.13 -9.21
CA ALA A 178 28.30 -17.24 -10.62
C ALA A 178 28.47 -15.83 -11.24
N VAL A 179 29.35 -15.72 -12.23
CA VAL A 179 29.52 -14.50 -13.01
C VAL A 179 28.50 -14.51 -14.16
N LEU A 180 27.59 -13.54 -14.17
CA LEU A 180 26.67 -13.33 -15.29
C LEU A 180 27.38 -12.52 -16.37
N GLN A 181 27.72 -13.19 -17.48
CA GLN A 181 28.29 -12.53 -18.65
C GLN A 181 27.22 -11.70 -19.38
N ALA A 182 27.64 -10.66 -20.08
CA ALA A 182 26.74 -9.84 -20.89
C ALA A 182 25.95 -10.72 -21.89
N GLY A 183 24.62 -10.63 -21.85
CA GLY A 183 23.72 -11.42 -22.70
C GLY A 183 23.57 -12.89 -22.33
N SER A 184 24.17 -13.35 -21.23
CA SER A 184 24.01 -14.74 -20.76
C SER A 184 22.68 -14.97 -20.04
N VAL A 185 22.22 -16.23 -20.06
CA VAL A 185 21.05 -16.70 -19.33
C VAL A 185 21.49 -17.86 -18.44
N VAL A 186 21.09 -17.83 -17.18
CA VAL A 186 21.28 -18.93 -16.22
C VAL A 186 19.91 -19.44 -15.83
N GLU A 187 19.59 -20.65 -16.27
CA GLU A 187 18.35 -21.33 -15.91
C GLU A 187 18.44 -21.89 -14.48
N VAL A 188 17.41 -21.63 -13.67
CA VAL A 188 17.25 -22.24 -12.34
C VAL A 188 16.42 -23.50 -12.50
N THR A 189 17.07 -24.65 -12.35
CA THR A 189 16.41 -25.96 -12.46
C THR A 189 16.02 -26.50 -11.09
N GLY A 190 15.14 -27.51 -11.07
CA GLY A 190 14.72 -28.17 -9.83
C GLY A 190 13.59 -27.46 -9.07
N VAL A 191 12.90 -26.51 -9.70
CA VAL A 191 11.66 -25.86 -9.22
C VAL A 191 10.60 -25.84 -10.34
N MET A 192 9.32 -25.78 -9.97
CA MET A 192 8.25 -25.52 -10.92
C MET A 192 8.11 -24.00 -11.12
N GLY A 193 8.39 -23.52 -12.34
CA GLY A 193 8.41 -22.07 -12.64
C GLY A 193 7.12 -21.31 -12.28
N SER A 194 5.97 -21.98 -12.29
CA SER A 194 4.67 -21.42 -11.91
C SER A 194 4.43 -21.30 -10.39
N GLN A 195 5.36 -21.78 -9.56
CA GLN A 195 5.25 -21.81 -8.10
C GLN A 195 6.47 -21.18 -7.40
N VAL A 196 7.29 -20.44 -8.15
CA VAL A 196 8.50 -19.82 -7.61
C VAL A 196 8.12 -18.57 -6.81
N PHE A 197 8.58 -18.56 -5.56
CA PHE A 197 8.54 -17.39 -4.69
C PHE A 197 9.96 -17.12 -4.20
N ILE A 198 10.52 -15.97 -4.56
CA ILE A 198 11.93 -15.60 -4.33
C ILE A 198 12.08 -14.92 -2.97
#